data_AF-A0A1U7E9K2-F1
#
_entry.id   AF-A0A1U7E9K2-F1
#
_cell.length_a   1.000
_cell.length_b   1.000
_cell.length_c   1.000
_cell.angle_alpha   90.00
_cell.angle_beta   90.00
_cell.angle_gamma   90.00
#
_symmetry.space_group_name_H-M   'P 1'
#
loop_
_entity.id
_entity.type
_entity.pdbx_description
1 polymer ?
#
loop_
_entity_poly.entity_id
_entity_poly.type
_entity_poly.pdbx_seq_one_letter_code
_entity_poly.pdbx_strand_id
1 'polypeptide(L)' 'MNYKVLKDKKVVIGLISAMVLAITAILLAIYDISYWVLSSGLSIVILYSSLGRADRIMKDDSKS' A
#
# COMPACT_ATOMS: atom_id res chain seq x y z
N MET A 1 -0.31 -18.17 6.50
CA MET A 1 -0.49 -16.70 6.48
C MET A 1 0.06 -16.13 7.77
N ASN A 2 1.01 -15.19 7.69
CA ASN A 2 1.69 -14.68 8.89
C ASN A 2 0.77 -13.69 9.64
N TYR A 3 0.10 -14.17 10.69
CA TYR A 3 -0.92 -13.45 11.45
C TYR A 3 -0.40 -12.14 12.08
N LYS A 4 0.93 -12.03 12.32
CA LYS A 4 1.58 -10.82 12.82
C LYS A 4 1.44 -9.63 11.87
N VAL A 5 1.54 -9.84 10.56
CA VAL A 5 1.47 -8.76 9.56
C VAL A 5 0.05 -8.19 9.45
N LEU A 6 -0.97 -9.04 9.60
CA LEU A 6 -2.39 -8.64 9.63
C LEU A 6 -2.80 -8.00 10.97
N LYS A 7 -2.09 -8.27 12.07
CA LYS A 7 -2.36 -7.65 13.38
C LYS A 7 -1.86 -6.21 13.44
N ASP A 8 -0.89 -5.85 12.61
CA ASP A 8 -0.33 -4.52 12.57
C ASP A 8 -1.26 -3.58 11.79
N LYS A 9 -2.12 -2.86 12.54
CA LYS A 9 -3.14 -1.97 11.98
C LYS A 9 -2.56 -0.96 11.00
N LYS A 10 -1.30 -0.55 11.16
CA LYS A 10 -0.62 0.38 10.24
C LYS A 10 -0.39 -0.24 8.86
N VAL A 11 -0.04 -1.52 8.80
CA VAL A 11 0.16 -2.25 7.53
C VAL A 11 -1.18 -2.47 6.85
N VAL A 12 -2.20 -2.90 7.61
CA VAL A 12 -3.55 -3.12 7.09
C VAL A 12 -4.18 -1.82 6.58
N ILE A 13 -4.08 -0.72 7.34
CA ILE A 13 -4.57 0.60 6.89
C ILE A 13 -3.82 1.08 5.65
N GLY A 14 -2.49 0.88 5.58
CA GLY A 14 -1.70 1.23 4.39
C GLY A 14 -2.05 0.38 3.16
N LEU A 15 -2.41 -0.88 3.36
CA LEU A 15 -2.86 -1.77 2.29
C LEU A 15 -4.25 -1.37 1.78
N ILE A 16 -5.19 -1.10 2.69
CA ILE A 16 -6.55 -0.66 2.36
C ILE A 16 -6.49 0.70 1.66
N SER A 17 -5.68 1.65 2.15
CA SER A 17 -5.55 2.95 1.51
C SER A 17 -4.94 2.83 0.11
N ALA A 18 -3.95 1.97 -0.09
CA ALA A 18 -3.40 1.67 -1.41
C ALA A 18 -4.45 1.09 -2.37
N MET A 19 -5.30 0.16 -1.90
CA MET A 19 -6.41 -0.37 -2.70
C MET A 19 -7.40 0.73 -3.11
N VAL A 20 -7.79 1.61 -2.17
CA VAL A 20 -8.70 2.72 -2.47
C VAL A 20 -8.05 3.68 -3.48
N LEU A 21 -6.79 4.07 -3.27
CA LEU A 21 -6.06 4.92 -4.21
C LEU A 21 -5.96 4.32 -5.61
N ALA A 22 -5.73 3.01 -5.71
CA ALA A 22 -5.68 2.32 -6.99
C ALA A 22 -7.02 2.39 -7.74
N ILE A 23 -8.14 2.16 -7.04
CA ILE A 23 -9.48 2.29 -7.62
C ILE A 23 -9.75 3.74 -8.05
N THR A 24 -9.38 4.72 -7.23
CA THR A 24 -9.50 6.14 -7.57
C THR A 24 -8.66 6.53 -8.78
N ALA A 25 -7.46 5.97 -8.93
CA ALA A 25 -6.61 6.21 -10.10
C ALA A 25 -7.22 5.65 -11.39
N ILE A 26 -7.83 4.46 -11.34
CA ILE A 26 -8.53 3.86 -12.48
C ILE A 26 -9.74 4.73 -12.88
N LEU A 27 -10.53 5.18 -11.90
CA LEU A 27 -11.65 6.08 -12.17
C LEU A 27 -11.16 7.39 -12.80
N LEU A 28 -10.14 8.05 -12.25
CA LEU A 28 -9.57 9.27 -12.83
C LEU A 28 -9.09 9.08 -14.28
N ALA A 29 -8.50 7.91 -14.59
CA ALA A 29 -8.07 7.59 -15.95
C ALA A 29 -9.26 7.44 -16.92
N ILE A 30 -10.37 6.85 -16.48
CA ILE A 30 -11.60 6.73 -17.28
C ILE A 30 -12.22 8.10 -17.55
N TYR A 31 -12.14 9.03 -16.59
CA TYR A 31 -12.68 10.38 -16.72
C TYR A 31 -11.76 11.37 -17.47
N ASP A 32 -10.68 10.91 -18.10
CA ASP A 32 -9.68 11.73 -18.83
C ASP A 32 -9.06 12.85 -17.95
N ILE A 33 -9.05 12.64 -16.63
CA ILE A 33 -8.49 13.61 -15.69
C ILE A 33 -6.97 13.40 -15.68
N SER A 34 -6.23 14.39 -16.18
CA SER A 34 -4.75 14.37 -16.30
C SER A 34 -3.99 14.08 -15.00
N TYR A 35 -4.64 14.16 -13.83
CA TYR A 35 -4.06 13.86 -12.51
C TYR A 35 -3.99 12.35 -12.18
N TRP A 36 -4.44 11.46 -13.07
CA TRP A 36 -4.43 10.00 -12.82
C TRP A 36 -3.02 9.43 -12.59
N VAL A 37 -2.00 9.99 -13.25
CA VAL A 37 -0.58 9.57 -13.12
C VAL A 37 -0.03 9.87 -11.73
N LEU A 38 -0.37 11.04 -11.16
CA LEU A 38 0.03 11.40 -9.79
C LEU A 38 -0.60 10.47 -8.76
N SER A 39 -1.88 10.13 -8.95
CA SER A 39 -2.59 9.17 -8.08
C SER A 39 -1.98 7.77 -8.14
N SER A 40 -1.64 7.29 -9.35
CA SER A 40 -0.96 6.01 -9.56
C SER A 40 0.42 5.98 -8.91
N GLY A 41 1.22 7.04 -9.11
CA GLY A 41 2.54 7.17 -8.48
C GLY A 41 2.48 7.17 -6.96
N LEU A 42 1.50 7.87 -6.38
CA LEU A 42 1.31 7.90 -4.92
C LEU A 42 0.93 6.52 -4.35
N SER A 43 0.12 5.74 -5.07
CA SER A 43 -0.23 4.37 -4.69
C SER A 43 1.00 3.45 -4.65
N ILE A 44 1.90 3.58 -5.64
CA ILE A 44 3.16 2.82 -5.68
C ILE A 44 4.05 3.19 -4.49
N VAL A 45 4.18 4.47 -4.15
CA VAL A 45 5.00 4.92 -3.00
C VAL A 45 4.44 4.39 -1.67
N ILE A 46 3.12 4.40 -1.51
CA ILE A 46 2.45 3.86 -0.32
C ILE A 46 2.65 2.34 -0.23
N LEU A 47 2.50 1.62 -1.35
CA LEU A 47 2.74 0.18 -1.40
C LEU A 47 4.19 -0.17 -1.08
N TYR A 48 5.15 0.55 -1.67
CA TYR A 48 6.57 0.33 -1.42
C TYR A 48 6.92 0.60 0.05
N SER A 49 6.34 1.64 0.64
CA SER A 49 6.50 1.94 2.06
C SER A 49 5.86 0.87 2.96
N SER A 50 4.69 0.34 2.58
CA SER A 50 4.00 -0.72 3.34
C SER A 50 4.77 -2.05 3.25
N LEU A 51 5.26 -2.40 2.07
CA LEU A 51 6.09 -3.59 1.83
C LEU A 51 7.43 -3.49 2.55
N GLY A 52 8.10 -2.34 2.52
CA GLY A 52 9.35 -2.13 3.25
C GLY A 52 9.18 -2.25 4.78
N ARG A 53 8.02 -1.84 5.31
CA ARG A 53 7.68 -2.05 6.73
C ARG A 53 7.37 -3.52 7.02
N ALA A 54 6.63 -4.20 6.14
CA ALA A 54 6.33 -5.63 6.28
C ALA A 54 7.60 -6.48 6.23
N ASP A 55 8.54 -6.17 5.32
CA ASP A 55 9.84 -6.84 5.22
C ASP A 55 10.67 -6.65 6.49
N ARG A 56 10.70 -5.41 7.03
CA ARG A 56 11.35 -5.12 8.31
C ARG A 56 10.78 -5.95 9.46
N ILE A 57 9.44 -6.02 9.58
CA ILE A 57 8.77 -6.81 10.62
C ILE A 57 9.10 -8.30 10.47
N MET A 58 9.13 -8.83 9.25
CA MET A 58 9.49 -10.23 9.00
C MET A 58 10.96 -10.53 9.36
N LYS A 59 11.87 -9.59 9.07
CA LYS A 59 13.29 -9.72 9.41
C LYS A 59 13.57 -9.59 10.90
N ASP A 60 12.81 -8.77 11.62
CA ASP A 60 12.89 -8.63 13.07
C ASP A 60 12.40 -9.92 13.77
N ASP A 61 11.33 -10.54 13.25
CA ASP A 61 10.79 -11.81 13.77
C ASP A 61 11.74 -13.00 13.60
N SER A 62 12.56 -13.00 12.53
CA SER A 62 13.56 -14.03 12.26
C SER A 62 14.79 -13.95 13.16
N LYS A 63 14.95 -12.87 13.94
CA LYS A 63 16.09 -12.65 14.84
C LYS A 63 15.76 -12.82 16.32
N SER A 64 14.49 -13.10 16.67
CA SER A 64 14.05 -13.29 18.06
C SER A 64 14.05 -14.75 18.51
#